data_AF-X1KSH0-F1
#
_entry.id   AF-X1KSH0-F1
#
_cell.length_a   1.000
_cell.length_b   1.000
_cell.length_c   1.000
_cell.angle_alpha   90.00
_cell.angle_beta   90.00
_cell.angle_gamma   90.00
#
_symmetry.space_group_name_H-M   'P 1'
#
loop_
_entity.id
_entity.type
_entity.pdbx_description
1 polymer ?
#
loop_
_entity_poly.entity_id
_entity_poly.type
_entity_poly.pdbx_seq_one_letter_code
_entity_poly.pdbx_strand_id
1 'polypeptide(L)'
;MRDYLEHRSVENLVWHYQDALIRIKEGENATDLLPARVRRRLISLGIIRLGVGSPRSFVLTKKGREILAEETKDRIPGGPSPR
;
A
#
# COMPACT_ATOMS: atom_id res chain seq x y z
N MET A 1 -5.81 20.38 10.47
CA MET A 1 -5.18 19.13 10.95
C MET A 1 -5.27 18.07 9.84
N ARG A 2 -4.50 18.22 8.75
CA ARG A 2 -4.63 17.37 7.55
C ARG A 2 -3.31 16.87 6.94
N ASP A 3 -2.15 17.26 7.46
CA ASP A 3 -0.86 17.04 6.79
C ASP A 3 0.13 16.14 7.55
N TYR A 4 -0.18 15.68 8.77
CA TYR A 4 0.84 15.07 9.65
C TYR A 4 1.16 13.59 9.40
N LEU A 5 0.37 12.89 8.57
CA LEU A 5 0.62 11.47 8.22
C LEU A 5 1.16 11.28 6.79
N GLU A 6 0.94 12.24 5.88
CA GLU A 6 1.38 12.12 4.47
C GLU A 6 2.91 12.26 4.28
N HIS A 7 3.67 12.60 5.34
CA HIS A 7 5.13 12.82 5.30
C HIS A 7 5.96 11.80 6.06
N ARG A 8 5.36 10.89 6.85
CA ARG A 8 6.13 9.93 7.64
C ARG A 8 6.50 8.70 6.80
N SER A 9 7.56 8.82 6.01
CA SER A 9 8.25 7.70 5.33
C SER A 9 7.42 6.78 4.43
N VAL A 10 8.10 6.00 3.59
CA VAL A 10 7.44 4.99 2.75
C VAL A 10 6.90 3.86 3.62
N GLU A 11 7.57 3.56 4.74
CA GLU A 11 7.20 2.48 5.66
C GLU A 11 5.83 2.73 6.29
N ASN A 12 5.56 3.90 6.90
CA ASN A 12 4.24 4.10 7.54
C ASN A 12 3.10 4.11 6.53
N LEU A 13 3.35 4.56 5.30
CA LEU A 13 2.35 4.50 4.23
C LEU A 13 2.03 3.04 3.88
N VAL A 14 3.06 2.20 3.73
CA VAL A 14 2.88 0.78 3.45
C VAL A 14 2.22 0.07 4.63
N TRP A 15 2.67 0.35 5.86
CA TRP A 15 2.10 -0.20 7.08
C TRP A 15 0.61 0.13 7.25
N HIS A 16 0.24 1.40 7.08
CA HIS A 16 -1.14 1.85 7.24
C HIS A 16 -2.08 1.27 6.17
N TYR A 17 -1.59 1.09 4.95
CA TYR A 17 -2.35 0.52 3.83
C TYR A 17 -2.01 -0.95 3.56
N GLN A 18 -1.37 -1.66 4.48
CA GLN A 18 -0.86 -3.01 4.24
C GLN A 18 -1.95 -3.99 3.83
N ASP A 19 -3.11 -3.96 4.49
CA ASP A 19 -4.22 -4.88 4.21
C ASP A 19 -4.77 -4.63 2.80
N ALA A 20 -4.85 -3.36 2.38
CA ALA A 20 -5.20 -3.00 1.02
C ALA A 20 -4.12 -3.46 0.01
N LEU A 21 -2.82 -3.33 0.35
CA LEU A 21 -1.73 -3.80 -0.50
C LEU A 21 -1.70 -5.33 -0.63
N ILE A 22 -2.04 -6.08 0.42
CA ILE A 22 -2.20 -7.54 0.39
C ILE A 22 -3.37 -7.92 -0.53
N ARG A 23 -4.52 -7.29 -0.39
CA ARG A 23 -5.67 -7.55 -1.29
C ARG A 23 -5.35 -7.22 -2.75
N ILE A 24 -4.58 -6.17 -3.00
CA ILE A 24 -4.05 -5.85 -4.34
C ILE A 24 -3.10 -6.94 -4.84
N LYS A 25 -2.26 -7.51 -3.97
CA LYS A 25 -1.40 -8.66 -4.28
C LYS A 25 -2.21 -9.88 -4.71
N GLU A 26 -3.37 -10.09 -4.08
CA GLU A 26 -4.29 -11.19 -4.34
C GLU A 26 -5.17 -10.98 -5.58
N GLY A 27 -5.09 -9.80 -6.22
CA GLY A 27 -5.78 -9.49 -7.47
C GLY A 27 -7.04 -8.65 -7.31
N GLU A 28 -7.34 -8.16 -6.11
CA GLU A 28 -8.46 -7.24 -5.90
C GLU A 28 -8.18 -5.83 -6.47
N ASN A 29 -9.26 -5.15 -6.85
CA ASN A 29 -9.18 -3.83 -7.46
C ASN A 29 -8.81 -2.74 -6.44
N ALA A 30 -7.64 -2.11 -6.59
CA ALA A 30 -7.23 -1.03 -5.68
C ALA A 30 -8.07 0.25 -5.76
N THR A 31 -8.90 0.38 -6.79
CA THR A 31 -9.75 1.56 -6.97
C THR A 31 -10.74 1.73 -5.82
N ASP A 32 -11.19 0.61 -5.26
CA ASP A 32 -12.12 0.55 -4.12
C ASP A 32 -11.37 0.47 -2.78
N LEU A 33 -10.12 0.01 -2.79
CA LEU A 33 -9.30 -0.22 -1.58
C LEU A 33 -8.49 0.99 -1.14
N LEU A 34 -8.09 1.87 -2.06
CA LEU A 34 -7.17 2.98 -1.80
C LEU A 34 -7.72 4.31 -2.31
N PRO A 35 -7.68 5.39 -1.51
CA PRO A 35 -8.01 6.74 -1.97
C PRO A 35 -7.13 7.19 -3.14
N ALA A 36 -7.67 8.02 -4.04
CA ALA A 36 -6.96 8.47 -5.25
C ALA A 36 -5.62 9.20 -4.97
N ARG A 37 -5.47 9.87 -3.82
CA ARG A 37 -4.21 10.51 -3.40
C ARG A 37 -3.16 9.47 -3.01
N VAL A 38 -3.56 8.46 -2.25
CA VAL A 38 -2.71 7.35 -1.81
C VAL A 38 -2.23 6.54 -3.00
N ARG A 39 -3.12 6.24 -3.96
CA ARG A 39 -2.75 5.56 -5.22
C ARG A 39 -1.66 6.33 -5.96
N ARG A 40 -1.85 7.64 -6.18
CA ARG A 40 -0.85 8.50 -6.84
C ARG A 40 0.49 8.48 -6.12
N ARG A 41 0.47 8.53 -4.79
CA ARG A 41 1.70 8.48 -3.98
C ARG A 41 2.40 7.13 -4.05
N LEU A 42 1.68 6.02 -3.94
CA LEU A 42 2.25 4.68 -4.06
C LEU A 42 2.82 4.41 -5.46
N ILE A 43 2.19 4.95 -6.51
CA ILE A 43 2.72 4.91 -7.88
C ILE A 43 4.01 5.74 -7.97
N SER A 44 4.01 6.98 -7.44
CA SER A 44 5.20 7.84 -7.49
C SER A 44 6.38 7.27 -6.69
N LEU A 45 6.09 6.49 -5.63
CA LEU A 45 7.08 5.78 -4.83
C LEU A 45 7.54 4.46 -5.47
N GLY A 46 6.89 4.04 -6.55
CA GLY A 46 7.16 2.80 -7.27
C GLY A 46 6.72 1.55 -6.51
N ILE A 47 5.72 1.64 -5.63
CA ILE A 47 5.17 0.53 -4.83
C ILE A 47 4.11 -0.25 -5.61
N ILE A 48 3.22 0.47 -6.30
CA ILE A 48 2.20 -0.11 -7.16
C ILE A 48 2.33 0.45 -8.58
N ARG A 49 1.84 -0.30 -9.57
CA ARG A 49 1.70 0.14 -10.96
C ARG A 49 0.33 -0.22 -11.50
N LEU A 50 -0.08 0.42 -12.60
CA LEU A 50 -1.29 0.03 -13.31
C LEU A 50 -1.14 -1.37 -13.91
N GLY A 51 -2.19 -2.18 -13.78
CA GLY A 51 -2.29 -3.50 -14.37
C GLY A 51 -2.47 -3.41 -15.89
N VAL A 52 -1.90 -4.37 -16.60
CA VAL A 52 -2.11 -4.49 -18.06
C VAL A 52 -3.50 -5.04 -18.29
N GLY A 53 -4.34 -4.33 -19.04
CA GLY A 53 -5.70 -4.76 -19.40
C GLY A 53 -6.84 -4.14 -18.57
N SER A 54 -6.55 -3.36 -17.53
CA SER A 54 -7.59 -2.59 -16.82
C SER A 54 -6.99 -1.37 -16.11
N PRO A 55 -7.50 -0.15 -16.40
CA PRO A 55 -7.06 1.07 -15.70
C PRO A 55 -7.49 1.11 -14.23
N ARG A 56 -8.29 0.13 -13.77
CA ARG A 56 -8.79 0.01 -12.40
C ARG A 56 -8.01 -1.00 -11.57
N SER A 57 -7.21 -1.83 -12.22
CA SER A 57 -6.41 -2.86 -11.60
C SER A 57 -5.02 -2.31 -11.32
N PHE A 58 -4.51 -2.55 -10.10
CA PHE A 58 -3.15 -2.20 -9.72
C PHE A 58 -2.40 -3.46 -9.37
N VAL A 59 -1.09 -3.44 -9.55
CA VAL A 59 -0.21 -4.56 -9.24
C VAL A 59 0.94 -4.06 -8.39
N LEU A 60 1.28 -4.81 -7.33
CA LEU A 60 2.50 -4.55 -6.56
C LEU A 60 3.74 -4.77 -7.43
N THR A 61 4.61 -3.75 -7.44
CA THR A 61 5.94 -3.84 -8.04
C THR A 61 6.85 -4.73 -7.19
N LYS A 62 8.05 -5.05 -7.68
CA LYS A 62 9.07 -5.76 -6.89
C LYS A 62 9.37 -5.03 -5.58
N LYS A 63 9.64 -3.72 -5.66
CA LYS A 63 9.87 -2.85 -4.50
C LYS A 63 8.71 -2.87 -3.51
N GLY A 64 7.48 -2.80 -3.99
CA GLY A 64 6.30 -2.84 -3.13
C GLY A 64 6.13 -4.17 -2.39
N ARG A 65 6.50 -5.29 -3.03
CA ARG A 65 6.47 -6.61 -2.38
C ARG A 65 7.57 -6.75 -1.33
N GLU A 66 8.76 -6.23 -1.60
CA GLU A 66 9.89 -6.27 -0.65
C GLU A 66 9.55 -5.49 0.62
N ILE A 67 9.11 -4.25 0.48
CA ILE A 67 8.73 -3.41 1.64
C ILE A 67 7.54 -4.03 2.38
N LEU A 68 6.51 -4.52 1.65
CA LEU A 68 5.39 -5.20 2.29
C LEU A 68 5.82 -6.47 3.04
N ALA A 69 6.79 -7.22 2.50
CA ALA A 69 7.32 -8.42 3.13
C ALA A 69 8.19 -8.10 4.36
N GLU A 70 8.85 -6.94 4.40
CA GLU A 70 9.58 -6.45 5.58
C GLU A 70 8.59 -6.03 6.67
N GLU A 71 7.61 -5.20 6.36
CA GLU A 71 6.61 -4.70 7.32
C GLU A 71 5.72 -5.83 7.88
N THR A 72 5.44 -6.87 7.10
CA THR A 72 4.61 -8.00 7.56
C THR A 72 5.37 -9.00 8.42
N LYS A 73 6.71 -9.04 8.39
CA LYS A 73 7.52 -9.90 9.29
C LYS A 73 7.40 -9.47 10.74
N ASP A 74 7.23 -8.18 11.00
CA ASP A 74 7.09 -7.62 12.34
C ASP A 74 5.65 -7.66 12.88
N ARG A 75 4.69 -8.16 12.08
CA ARG A 75 3.28 -8.22 12.48
C ARG A 75 2.97 -9.55 13.16
N ILE A 76 2.78 -9.50 14.48
CA ILE A 76 2.02 -10.52 15.19
C ILE A 76 0.55 -10.41 14.73
N PRO A 77 -0.09 -11.47 14.22
CA PRO A 77 -1.49 -11.41 13.85
C PRO A 77 -2.33 -11.02 15.07
N GLY A 78 -3.01 -9.86 15.01
CA GLY A 78 -3.82 -9.30 16.12
C GLY A 78 -3.19 -8.13 16.90
N GLY A 79 -2.01 -7.63 16.51
CA GLY A 79 -1.36 -6.50 17.20
C GLY A 79 -2.11 -5.17 17.04
N PRO A 80 -2.22 -4.34 18.10
CA PRO A 80 -2.92 -3.06 18.05
C PRO A 80 -2.17 -2.07 17.17
N SER A 81 -2.91 -1.22 16.46
CA SER A 81 -2.35 -0.07 15.76
C SER A 81 -1.65 0.86 16.76
N PRO A 82 -0.38 1.27 16.55
CA PRO A 82 0.26 2.24 17.42
C PRO A 82 -0.52 3.56 17.37
N ARG A 83 -0.75 4.14 18.55
CA ARG A 83 -1.42 5.44 18.73
C ARG A 83 -0.56 6.61 18.25
#